data_AF-M3XWT2-F1
#
_entry.id   AF-M3XWT2-F1
#
_cell.length_a   1.000
_cell.length_b   1.000
_cell.length_c   1.000
_cell.angle_alpha   90.00
_cell.angle_beta   90.00
_cell.angle_gamma   90.00
#
_symmetry.space_group_name_H-M   'P 1'
#
loop_
_entity.id
_entity.type
_entity.pdbx_description
1 polymer ?
#
loop_
_entity_poly.entity_id
_entity_poly.type
_entity_poly.pdbx_seq_one_letter_code
_entity_poly.pdbx_strand_id
1 'polypeptide(L)'
;MESKYLQKCLGTCLIQGLAEVARIRPVDPIEYLGLWIYKYKENMTMEQLRRKEMADLEHERELAVIEREMMERLKAEELLFQQQQLAFQLELEMQEKERQRIEELRRTQEELEKDVTSDASKTLAEISDRYGAPNLSRVEELDEPMLSDVALNIDQDL
;
A
#
# COMPACT_ATOMS: atom_id res chain seq x y z
N MET A 1 40.12 -52.75 -28.97
CA MET A 1 38.86 -52.09 -28.57
C MET A 1 38.54 -52.31 -27.09
N GLU A 2 38.84 -53.48 -26.52
CA GLU A 2 38.52 -53.85 -25.13
C GLU A 2 39.31 -53.06 -24.07
N SER A 3 40.58 -52.75 -24.33
CA SER A 3 41.44 -52.01 -23.38
C SER A 3 40.89 -50.61 -23.02
N LYS A 4 40.37 -49.85 -24.00
CA LYS A 4 39.75 -48.54 -23.75
C LYS A 4 38.47 -48.65 -22.91
N TYR A 5 37.69 -49.71 -23.14
CA TYR A 5 36.47 -49.97 -22.36
C TYR A 5 36.81 -50.32 -20.92
N LEU A 6 37.77 -51.23 -20.69
CA LEU A 6 38.27 -51.56 -19.36
C LEU A 6 38.82 -50.34 -18.62
N GLN A 7 39.61 -49.50 -19.31
CA GLN A 7 40.14 -48.28 -18.72
C GLN A 7 39.02 -47.32 -18.30
N LYS A 8 37.98 -47.16 -19.13
CA LYS A 8 36.84 -46.28 -18.80
C LYS A 8 36.02 -46.81 -17.62
N CYS A 9 35.77 -48.11 -17.55
CA CYS A 9 34.90 -48.70 -16.54
C CYS A 9 35.61 -48.99 -15.21
N LEU A 10 36.86 -49.44 -15.27
CA LEU A 10 37.60 -49.95 -14.11
C LEU A 10 38.91 -49.21 -13.86
N GLY A 11 39.35 -48.32 -14.75
CA GLY A 11 40.64 -47.64 -14.62
C GLY A 11 40.79 -46.91 -13.29
N THR A 12 39.89 -45.99 -12.97
CA THR A 12 39.94 -45.21 -11.72
C THR A 12 39.84 -46.12 -10.48
N CYS A 13 38.92 -47.09 -10.52
CA CYS A 13 38.69 -48.03 -9.43
C CYS A 13 39.95 -48.87 -9.15
N LEU A 14 40.56 -49.45 -10.18
CA LEU A 14 41.77 -50.27 -10.04
C LEU A 14 42.98 -49.44 -9.64
N ILE A 15 43.15 -48.22 -10.16
CA ILE A 15 44.25 -47.34 -9.78
C ILE A 15 44.19 -47.05 -8.27
N GLN A 16 43.01 -46.65 -7.77
CA GLN A 16 42.83 -46.33 -6.35
C GLN A 16 42.93 -47.58 -5.47
N GLY A 17 42.31 -48.69 -5.87
CA GLY A 17 42.36 -49.94 -5.13
C GLY A 17 43.78 -50.50 -5.04
N LEU A 18 44.54 -50.48 -6.14
CA LEU A 18 45.94 -50.92 -6.15
C LEU A 18 46.85 -49.97 -5.34
N ALA A 19 46.60 -48.66 -5.38
CA ALA A 19 47.31 -47.72 -4.52
C ALA A 19 47.07 -48.02 -3.04
N GLU A 20 45.84 -48.36 -2.68
CA GLU A 20 45.47 -48.70 -1.30
C GLU A 20 46.07 -50.04 -0.84
N VAL A 21 46.07 -51.05 -1.71
CA VAL A 21 46.75 -52.33 -1.47
C VAL A 21 48.26 -52.12 -1.29
N ALA A 22 48.89 -51.30 -2.14
CA ALA A 22 50.31 -50.98 -2.04
C ALA A 22 50.66 -50.24 -0.74
N ARG A 23 49.74 -49.40 -0.24
CA ARG A 23 49.88 -48.65 1.01
C ARG A 23 49.73 -49.55 2.23
N ILE A 24 48.71 -50.40 2.26
CA ILE A 24 48.35 -51.20 3.43
C ILE A 24 49.15 -52.51 3.49
N ARG A 25 49.53 -53.07 2.34
CA ARG A 25 50.18 -54.39 2.20
C ARG A 25 49.47 -55.47 3.02
N PRO A 26 48.19 -55.74 2.73
CA PRO A 26 47.42 -56.77 3.41
C PRO A 26 48.05 -58.16 3.20
N VAL A 27 47.75 -59.08 4.12
CA VAL A 27 48.23 -60.48 4.06
C VAL A 27 47.69 -61.19 2.81
N ASP A 28 46.42 -60.93 2.45
CA ASP A 28 45.83 -61.34 1.17
C ASP A 28 45.46 -60.10 0.33
N PRO A 29 46.27 -59.72 -0.67
CA PRO A 29 46.01 -58.56 -1.51
C PRO A 29 44.87 -58.78 -2.53
N ILE A 30 44.57 -60.02 -2.90
CA ILE A 30 43.51 -60.32 -3.88
C ILE A 30 42.16 -60.21 -3.18
N GLU A 31 42.01 -60.83 -2.00
CA GLU A 31 40.79 -60.74 -1.19
C GLU A 31 40.51 -59.28 -0.79
N TYR A 32 41.53 -58.58 -0.29
CA TYR A 32 41.39 -57.18 0.10
C TYR A 32 40.93 -56.30 -1.07
N LEU A 33 41.54 -56.45 -2.24
CA LEU A 33 41.15 -55.68 -3.42
C LEU A 33 39.72 -55.99 -3.86
N GLY A 34 39.28 -57.25 -3.79
CA GLY A 34 37.90 -57.65 -4.09
C GLY A 34 36.89 -56.95 -3.18
N LEU A 35 37.11 -56.96 -1.87
CA LEU A 35 36.28 -56.27 -0.89
C LEU A 35 36.31 -54.75 -1.07
N TRP A 36 37.48 -54.20 -1.39
CA TRP A 36 37.64 -52.76 -1.64
C TRP A 36 36.84 -52.32 -2.87
N ILE A 37 36.92 -53.06 -3.98
CA ILE A 37 36.17 -52.76 -5.21
C ILE A 37 34.65 -52.84 -4.98
N TYR A 38 34.20 -53.82 -4.20
CA TYR A 38 32.79 -53.93 -3.83
C TYR A 38 32.31 -52.69 -3.08
N LYS A 39 33.05 -52.29 -2.03
CA LYS A 39 32.74 -51.10 -1.23
C LYS A 39 32.85 -49.81 -2.06
N TYR A 40 33.82 -49.72 -2.97
CA TYR A 40 33.98 -48.56 -3.85
C TYR A 40 32.73 -48.34 -4.71
N LYS A 41 32.16 -49.40 -5.28
CA LYS A 41 30.93 -49.31 -6.07
C LYS A 41 29.75 -48.82 -5.24
N GLU A 42 29.58 -49.38 -4.04
CA GLU A 42 28.52 -48.97 -3.11
C GLU A 42 28.66 -47.48 -2.73
N ASN A 43 29.88 -47.07 -2.36
CA ASN A 43 30.18 -45.68 -2.03
C ASN A 43 29.88 -44.73 -3.20
N MET A 44 30.24 -45.11 -4.43
CA MET A 44 29.96 -44.31 -5.62
C MET A 44 28.46 -44.12 -5.83
N THR A 45 27.65 -45.17 -5.67
CA THR A 45 26.19 -45.07 -5.78
C THR A 45 25.61 -44.18 -4.68
N MET A 46 26.08 -44.35 -3.43
CA MET A 46 25.63 -43.53 -2.31
C MET A 46 26.04 -42.06 -2.47
N GLU A 47 27.23 -41.78 -2.97
CA GLU A 47 27.68 -40.42 -3.23
C GLU A 47 26.89 -39.77 -4.36
N GLN A 48 26.57 -40.51 -5.42
CA GLN A 48 25.69 -40.02 -6.49
C GLN A 48 24.30 -39.70 -5.97
N LEU A 49 23.72 -40.55 -5.11
CA LEU A 49 22.43 -40.29 -4.50
C LEU A 49 22.47 -39.03 -3.65
N ARG A 50 23.47 -38.90 -2.75
CA ARG A 50 23.66 -37.71 -1.92
C ARG A 50 23.82 -36.43 -2.74
N ARG A 51 24.55 -36.49 -3.87
CA ARG A 51 24.70 -35.33 -4.75
C ARG A 51 23.38 -34.91 -5.38
N LYS A 52 22.53 -35.87 -5.78
CA LYS A 52 21.18 -35.57 -6.28
C LYS A 52 20.32 -34.97 -5.18
N GLU A 53 20.27 -35.61 -4.02
CA GLU A 53 19.52 -35.10 -2.86
C GLU A 53 19.95 -33.68 -2.47
N MET A 54 21.26 -33.37 -2.47
CA MET A 54 21.73 -32.01 -2.20
C MET A 54 21.29 -31.02 -3.27
N ALA A 55 21.35 -31.39 -4.56
CA ALA A 55 20.89 -30.52 -5.65
C ALA A 55 19.38 -30.25 -5.55
N ASP A 56 18.59 -31.27 -5.23
CA ASP A 56 17.14 -31.14 -5.05
C ASP A 56 16.82 -30.22 -3.86
N LEU A 57 17.50 -30.40 -2.73
CA LEU A 57 17.34 -29.56 -1.54
C LEU A 57 17.77 -28.10 -1.79
N GLU A 58 18.83 -27.87 -2.56
CA GLU A 58 19.25 -26.52 -2.94
C GLU A 58 18.18 -25.84 -3.80
N HIS A 59 17.63 -26.57 -4.77
CA HIS A 59 16.55 -26.06 -5.62
C HIS A 59 15.29 -25.71 -4.81
N GLU A 60 14.87 -26.60 -3.89
CA GLU A 60 13.73 -26.33 -3.00
C GLU A 60 13.95 -25.10 -2.11
N ARG A 61 15.18 -24.90 -1.62
CA ARG A 61 15.53 -23.71 -0.85
C ARG A 61 15.45 -22.43 -1.67
N GLU A 62 15.92 -22.45 -2.90
CA GLU A 62 15.81 -21.30 -3.82
C GLU A 62 14.35 -20.93 -4.06
N LEU A 63 13.51 -21.91 -4.34
CA LEU A 63 12.06 -21.71 -4.51
C LEU A 63 11.42 -21.12 -3.24
N ALA A 64 11.75 -21.65 -2.06
CA ALA A 64 11.23 -21.16 -0.79
C ALA A 64 11.64 -19.71 -0.48
N VAL A 65 12.83 -19.27 -0.94
CA VAL A 65 13.26 -17.87 -0.83
C VAL A 65 12.41 -16.97 -1.73
N ILE A 66 12.23 -17.37 -3.00
CA ILE A 66 11.42 -16.60 -3.97
C ILE A 66 9.97 -16.48 -3.48
N GLU A 67 9.37 -17.58 -3.01
CA GLU A 67 8.00 -17.58 -2.48
C GLU A 67 7.87 -16.68 -1.25
N ARG A 68 8.87 -16.68 -0.36
CA ARG A 68 8.90 -15.80 0.81
C ARG A 68 8.96 -14.32 0.40
N GLU A 69 9.87 -13.97 -0.52
CA GLU A 69 9.99 -12.60 -1.02
C GLU A 69 8.68 -12.13 -1.67
N MET A 70 8.04 -13.00 -2.47
CA MET A 70 6.74 -12.69 -3.07
C MET A 70 5.66 -12.48 -2.00
N MET A 71 5.62 -13.33 -0.97
CA MET A 71 4.66 -13.22 0.13
C MET A 71 4.87 -11.94 0.94
N GLU A 72 6.12 -11.54 1.20
CA GLU A 72 6.44 -10.30 1.90
C GLU A 72 5.98 -9.07 1.11
N ARG A 73 6.17 -9.07 -0.23
CA ARG A 73 5.65 -8.00 -1.09
C ARG A 73 4.13 -7.91 -1.05
N LEU A 74 3.43 -9.04 -1.19
CA LEU A 74 1.96 -9.08 -1.12
C LEU A 74 1.45 -8.56 0.22
N LYS A 75 2.08 -8.95 1.34
CA LYS A 75 1.71 -8.44 2.67
C LYS A 75 1.96 -6.94 2.82
N ALA A 76 3.04 -6.42 2.25
CA ALA A 76 3.34 -5.00 2.28
C ALA A 76 2.31 -4.19 1.48
N GLU A 77 1.92 -4.68 0.29
CA GLU A 77 0.87 -4.09 -0.53
C GLU A 77 -0.50 -4.12 0.18
N GLU A 78 -0.84 -5.25 0.81
CA GLU A 78 -2.08 -5.39 1.59
C GLU A 78 -2.12 -4.39 2.77
N LEU A 79 -1.02 -4.24 3.50
CA LEU A 79 -0.93 -3.29 4.60
C LEU A 79 -1.06 -1.84 4.13
N LEU A 80 -0.45 -1.49 3.00
CA LEU A 80 -0.57 -0.16 2.42
C LEU A 80 -2.02 0.14 2.02
N PHE A 81 -2.68 -0.84 1.41
CA PHE A 81 -4.08 -0.72 1.03
C PHE A 81 -4.98 -0.51 2.26
N GLN A 82 -4.78 -1.28 3.34
CA GLN A 82 -5.51 -1.09 4.59
C GLN A 82 -5.26 0.30 5.21
N GLN A 83 -4.01 0.78 5.19
CA GLN A 83 -3.68 2.12 5.69
C GLN A 83 -4.39 3.21 4.86
N GLN A 84 -4.40 3.08 3.53
CA GLN A 84 -5.06 4.03 2.66
C GLN A 84 -6.57 4.05 2.88
N GLN A 85 -7.20 2.88 3.06
CA GLN A 85 -8.62 2.80 3.39
C GLN A 85 -8.95 3.48 4.73
N LEU A 86 -8.12 3.27 5.76
CA LEU A 86 -8.30 3.92 7.04
C LEU A 86 -8.12 5.44 6.95
N ALA A 87 -7.09 5.90 6.22
CA ALA A 87 -6.85 7.32 6.00
C ALA A 87 -8.04 7.98 5.29
N PHE A 88 -8.61 7.32 4.29
CA PHE A 88 -9.80 7.80 3.58
C PHE A 88 -11.03 7.88 4.49
N GLN A 89 -11.26 6.89 5.36
CA GLN A 89 -12.35 6.94 6.33
C GLN A 89 -12.20 8.10 7.33
N LEU A 90 -10.99 8.32 7.83
CA LEU A 90 -10.69 9.43 8.73
C LEU A 90 -10.89 10.79 8.06
N GLU A 91 -10.46 10.93 6.80
CA GLU A 91 -10.66 12.15 6.02
C GLU A 91 -12.15 12.45 5.83
N LEU A 92 -12.96 11.43 5.51
CA LEU A 92 -14.40 11.57 5.40
C LEU A 92 -15.04 12.02 6.73
N GLU A 93 -14.64 11.40 7.85
CA GLU A 93 -15.13 11.77 9.19
C GLU A 93 -14.74 13.22 9.56
N MET A 94 -13.52 13.66 9.21
CA MET A 94 -13.10 15.04 9.41
C MET A 94 -13.92 16.02 8.58
N GLN A 95 -14.18 15.71 7.30
CA GLN A 95 -15.01 16.55 6.44
C GLN A 95 -16.44 16.65 6.98
N GLU A 96 -17.03 15.55 7.45
CA GLU A 96 -18.36 15.57 8.06
C GLU A 96 -18.40 16.44 9.32
N LYS A 97 -17.42 16.32 10.21
CA LYS A 97 -17.31 17.16 11.41
C LYS A 97 -17.13 18.63 11.07
N GLU A 98 -16.34 18.95 10.05
CA GLU A 98 -16.16 20.33 9.60
C GLU A 98 -17.45 20.91 9.02
N ARG A 99 -18.19 20.13 8.21
CA ARG A 99 -19.51 20.55 7.71
C ARG A 99 -20.52 20.77 8.84
N GLN A 100 -20.51 19.91 9.86
CA GLN A 100 -21.35 20.10 11.06
C GLN A 100 -20.99 21.39 11.80
N ARG A 101 -19.70 21.68 12.01
CA ARG A 101 -19.25 22.92 12.65
C ARG A 101 -19.65 24.17 11.87
N ILE A 102 -19.51 24.15 10.55
CA ILE A 102 -19.91 25.27 9.69
C ILE A 102 -21.43 25.49 9.76
N GLU A 103 -22.22 24.42 9.73
CA GLU A 103 -23.68 24.51 9.85
C GLU A 103 -24.11 25.02 11.24
N GLU A 104 -23.46 24.58 12.31
CA GLU A 104 -23.68 25.10 13.67
C GLU A 104 -23.34 26.59 13.76
N LEU A 105 -22.18 27.01 13.27
CA LEU A 105 -21.79 28.42 13.20
C LEU A 105 -22.82 29.26 12.44
N ARG A 106 -23.26 28.78 11.27
CA ARG A 106 -24.29 29.44 10.47
C ARG A 106 -25.60 29.59 11.23
N ARG A 107 -26.07 28.54 11.92
CA ARG A 107 -27.28 28.61 12.76
C ARG A 107 -27.14 29.62 13.88
N THR A 108 -26.01 29.61 14.59
CA THR A 108 -25.77 30.60 15.66
C THR A 108 -25.76 32.03 15.11
N GLN A 109 -25.16 32.25 13.93
CA GLN A 109 -25.16 33.56 13.28
C GLN A 109 -26.57 34.01 12.87
N GLU A 110 -27.37 33.12 12.28
CA GLU A 110 -28.78 33.40 11.93
C GLU A 110 -29.64 33.68 13.18
N GLU A 111 -29.39 33.02 14.32
CA GLU A 111 -30.04 33.31 15.60
C GLU A 111 -29.65 34.69 16.14
N LEU A 112 -28.35 35.02 16.13
CA LEU A 112 -27.85 36.35 16.51
C LEU A 112 -28.43 37.47 15.62
N GLU A 113 -28.53 37.26 14.31
CA GLU A 113 -29.15 38.22 13.38
C GLU A 113 -30.66 38.40 13.66
N LYS A 114 -31.38 37.33 13.99
CA LYS A 114 -32.80 37.41 14.40
C LYS A 114 -32.97 38.18 15.70
N ASP A 115 -32.09 37.98 16.69
CA ASP A 115 -32.14 38.73 17.95
C ASP A 115 -31.82 40.22 17.72
N VAL A 116 -30.81 40.54 16.92
CA VAL A 116 -30.45 41.93 16.59
C VAL A 116 -31.57 42.61 15.78
N THR A 117 -32.19 41.93 14.82
CA THR A 117 -33.31 42.49 14.06
C THR A 117 -34.59 42.62 14.89
N SER A 118 -34.84 41.71 15.84
CA SER A 118 -35.93 41.82 16.82
C SER A 118 -35.74 43.01 17.75
N ASP A 119 -34.55 43.19 18.32
CA ASP A 119 -34.23 44.31 19.21
C ASP A 119 -34.13 45.66 18.46
N ALA A 120 -33.61 45.66 17.23
CA ALA A 120 -33.66 46.82 16.35
C ALA A 120 -35.11 47.20 16.03
N SER A 121 -36.00 46.23 15.77
CA SER A 121 -37.42 46.49 15.50
C SER A 121 -38.16 47.04 16.73
N LYS A 122 -37.83 46.55 17.95
CA LYS A 122 -38.36 47.08 19.22
C LYS A 122 -37.88 48.51 19.48
N THR A 123 -36.59 48.79 19.24
CA THR A 123 -36.01 50.13 19.42
C THR A 123 -36.52 51.13 18.36
N LEU A 124 -36.73 50.71 17.11
CA LEU A 124 -37.34 51.54 16.06
C LEU A 124 -38.81 51.86 16.35
N ALA A 125 -39.58 50.90 16.89
CA ALA A 125 -40.95 51.13 17.37
C ALA A 125 -40.99 52.12 18.54
N GLU A 126 -40.07 52.01 19.50
CA GLU A 126 -39.97 52.94 20.65
C GLU A 126 -39.56 54.37 20.24
N ILE A 127 -38.79 54.53 19.15
CA ILE A 127 -38.42 55.84 18.59
C ILE A 127 -39.56 56.42 17.74
N SER A 128 -40.30 55.58 17.00
CA SER A 128 -41.44 56.00 16.19
C SER A 128 -42.59 56.57 17.04
N ASP A 129 -42.84 56.04 18.24
CA ASP A 129 -43.90 56.52 19.13
C ASP A 129 -43.65 57.94 19.71
N ARG A 130 -42.43 58.48 19.56
CA ARG A 130 -42.07 59.81 20.10
C ARG A 130 -42.15 60.94 19.07
N TYR A 131 -42.26 60.63 17.77
CA TYR A 131 -42.32 61.63 16.71
C TYR A 131 -43.46 61.35 15.72
N GLY A 132 -44.70 61.48 16.19
CA GLY A 132 -45.80 61.83 15.31
C GLY A 132 -45.68 63.32 14.94
N ALA A 133 -45.51 63.65 13.66
CA ALA A 133 -45.48 65.03 13.19
C ALA A 133 -46.82 65.72 13.54
N PRO A 134 -46.88 66.63 14.53
CA PRO A 134 -48.11 67.30 14.86
C PRO A 134 -48.33 68.38 13.80
N ASN A 135 -49.37 68.20 12.98
CA ASN A 135 -49.92 69.19 12.06
C ASN A 135 -48.92 69.82 11.07
N LEU A 136 -48.50 69.04 10.06
CA LEU A 136 -48.06 69.63 8.79
C LEU A 136 -49.29 69.85 7.91
N SER A 137 -49.51 71.09 7.46
CA SER A 137 -50.53 71.38 6.45
C SER A 137 -50.23 70.56 5.21
N ARG A 138 -51.23 69.85 4.68
CA ARG A 138 -51.14 69.06 3.45
C ARG A 138 -50.56 69.93 2.32
N VAL A 139 -49.30 69.67 1.95
CA VAL A 139 -48.67 70.26 0.78
C VAL A 139 -49.30 69.57 -0.43
N GLU A 140 -49.87 70.36 -1.35
CA GLU A 140 -50.36 69.88 -2.64
C GLU A 140 -49.18 69.30 -3.44
N GLU A 141 -49.27 68.01 -3.77
CA GLU A 141 -48.36 67.35 -4.69
C GLU A 141 -48.62 67.91 -6.09
N LEU A 142 -47.68 68.69 -6.60
CA LEU A 142 -47.59 69.01 -8.01
C LEU A 142 -46.91 67.84 -8.70
N ASP A 143 -47.65 67.18 -9.58
CA ASP A 143 -47.13 66.19 -10.54
C ASP A 143 -46.11 66.89 -11.46
N GLU A 144 -44.87 66.41 -11.46
CA GLU A 144 -43.90 66.71 -12.51
C GLU A 144 -43.21 65.44 -13.02
N PRO A 145 -42.79 65.45 -14.30
CA PRO A 145 -43.09 64.39 -15.24
C PRO A 145 -42.06 63.27 -15.30
N MET A 146 -42.54 62.12 -15.79
CA MET A 146 -41.76 60.95 -16.23
C MET A 146 -40.59 61.36 -17.14
N LEU A 147 -39.36 61.33 -16.62
CA LEU A 147 -38.17 61.24 -17.46
C LEU A 147 -37.71 59.78 -17.51
N SER A 148 -37.90 59.19 -18.68
CA SER A 148 -37.50 57.84 -19.06
C SER A 148 -35.99 57.72 -19.31
N ASP A 149 -35.53 56.48 -19.15
CA ASP A 149 -34.43 55.82 -19.87
C ASP A 149 -33.04 56.46 -19.90
N VAL A 150 -32.12 55.89 -19.13
CA VAL A 150 -30.84 55.43 -19.68
C VAL A 150 -30.44 54.11 -19.01
N ALA A 151 -30.53 53.04 -19.78
CA ALA A 151 -29.87 51.77 -19.50
C ALA A 151 -28.35 51.95 -19.49
N LEU A 152 -27.69 51.50 -18.44
CA LEU A 152 -26.26 51.18 -18.46
C LEU A 152 -26.11 49.68 -18.19
N ASN A 153 -26.27 48.90 -19.26
CA ASN A 153 -25.54 47.65 -19.38
C ASN A 153 -24.05 48.01 -19.37
N ILE A 154 -23.35 47.60 -18.32
CA ILE A 154 -21.91 47.40 -18.40
C ILE A 154 -21.70 45.90 -18.44
N ASP A 155 -21.48 45.46 -19.67
CA ASP A 155 -20.86 44.22 -20.07
C ASP A 155 -19.59 43.92 -19.24
N GLN A 156 -19.49 42.66 -18.81
CA GLN A 156 -18.43 41.74 -19.23
C GLN A 156 -17.07 41.78 -18.50
N ASP A 157 -16.61 40.56 -18.21
CA ASP A 157 -15.25 40.10 -17.82
C ASP A 157 -14.83 40.19 -16.35
N LEU A 158 -15.03 39.09 -15.60
CA LEU A 158 -13.94 38.20 -15.14
C LEU A 158 -14.47 36.85 -14.60
#